data_AF-A0A5E7SH39-F1
#
_entry.id   AF-A0A5E7SH39-F1
#
_cell.length_a   1.000
_cell.length_b   1.000
_cell.length_c   1.000
_cell.angle_alpha   90.00
_cell.angle_beta   90.00
_cell.angle_gamma   90.00
#
_symmetry.space_group_name_H-M   'P 1'
#
loop_
_entity.id
_entity.type
_entity.pdbx_description
1 polymer ?
#
loop_
_entity_poly.entity_id
_entity_poly.type
_entity_poly.pdbx_seq_one_letter_code
_entity_poly.pdbx_strand_id
1 'polypeptide(L)' 'MHPRFRVIETTGMEDGAKRYRVVDLVEGGSASKHGVFKTRTEADVVCSHLNSEHPREGGKARASLSL' A
#
# COMPACT_ATOMS: atom_id res chain seq x y z
N MET A 1 -9.09 -12.21 -8.01
CA MET A 1 -8.45 -10.87 -8.03
C MET A 1 -7.37 -10.82 -6.96
N HIS A 2 -6.15 -10.38 -7.28
CA HIS A 2 -5.12 -10.15 -6.26
C HIS A 2 -4.93 -8.64 -6.06
N PRO A 3 -5.02 -8.13 -4.81
CA PRO A 3 -4.89 -6.71 -4.49
C PRO A 3 -3.47 -6.21 -4.80
N ARG A 4 -3.36 -4.97 -5.30
CA ARG A 4 -2.09 -4.31 -5.61
C ARG A 4 -1.40 -3.85 -4.34
N PHE A 5 -2.17 -3.29 -3.41
CA PHE A 5 -1.67 -2.85 -2.12
C PHE A 5 -1.96 -3.87 -1.03
N ARG A 6 -1.04 -4.04 -0.08
CA ARG A 6 -1.22 -4.93 1.09
C ARG A 6 -0.69 -4.29 2.35
N VAL A 7 -1.36 -4.58 3.47
CA VAL A 7 -0.84 -4.27 4.81
C VAL A 7 0.16 -5.35 5.23
N ILE A 8 1.34 -4.92 5.69
CA ILE A 8 2.31 -5.76 6.39
C ILE A 8 2.49 -5.26 7.83
N GLU A 9 2.75 -6.18 8.74
CA GLU A 9 3.17 -5.86 10.10
C GLU A 9 4.70 -5.77 10.14
N THR A 10 5.20 -4.74 10.81
CA THR A 10 6.62 -4.52 11.08
C THR A 10 6.81 -4.25 12.55
N THR A 11 7.92 -4.70 13.11
CA THR A 11 8.30 -4.41 14.50
C THR A 11 9.35 -3.32 14.46
N GLY A 12 9.10 -2.20 15.15
CA GLY A 12 10.07 -1.13 15.28
C GLY A 12 11.31 -1.63 16.02
N MET A 13 12.48 -1.52 15.41
CA MET A 13 13.73 -2.02 15.99
C MET A 13 14.12 -1.31 17.30
N GLU A 14 13.75 -0.03 17.44
CA GLU A 14 14.12 0.80 18.60
C GLU A 14 13.19 0.62 19.80
N ASP A 15 11.90 0.39 19.56
CA ASP A 15 10.86 0.42 20.60
C ASP A 15 10.12 -0.92 20.73
N GLY A 16 10.37 -1.87 19.83
CA GLY A 16 9.65 -3.14 19.78
C GLY A 16 8.17 -3.02 19.39
N ALA A 17 7.65 -1.80 19.21
CA ALA A 17 6.25 -1.59 18.86
C ALA A 17 5.91 -2.12 17.47
N LYS A 18 4.74 -2.74 17.39
CA LYS A 18 4.12 -3.11 16.13
C LYS A 18 3.72 -1.86 15.35
N ARG A 19 4.03 -1.87 14.07
CA ARG A 19 3.73 -0.83 13.10
C ARG A 19 3.22 -1.47 11.83
N TYR A 20 2.14 -0.94 11.30
CA TYR A 20 1.48 -1.45 10.11
C TYR A 20 1.86 -0.58 8.91
N ARG A 21 2.20 -1.21 7.80
CA ARG A 21 2.73 -0.56 6.60
C ARG A 21 1.95 -0.99 5.39
N VAL A 22 1.57 -0.06 4.53
CA VAL A 22 0.90 -0.38 3.27
C VAL A 22 1.93 -0.41 2.15
N VAL A 23 2.05 -1.56 1.47
CA VAL A 23 3.06 -1.82 0.43
C VAL A 23 2.41 -2.02 -0.93
N ASP A 24 3.05 -1.49 -1.97
CA ASP A 24 2.68 -1.76 -3.37
C ASP A 24 3.44 -2.99 -3.86
N LEU A 25 2.70 -4.05 -4.21
CA LEU A 25 3.24 -5.31 -4.71
C LEU A 25 3.64 -5.29 -6.18
N VAL A 26 3.21 -4.28 -6.95
CA VAL A 26 3.44 -4.18 -8.40
C VAL A 26 4.71 -3.41 -8.70
N GLU A 27 4.89 -2.24 -8.07
CA GLU A 27 6.05 -1.38 -8.33
C GLU A 27 7.29 -1.72 -7.47
N GLY A 28 7.21 -2.75 -6.62
CA GLY A 28 8.31 -3.07 -5.70
C GLY A 28 8.66 -1.90 -4.79
N GLY A 29 7.66 -1.09 -4.43
CA GLY A 29 7.85 0.14 -3.67
C GLY A 29 8.24 -0.13 -2.22
N SER A 30 9.23 0.60 -1.71
CA SER A 30 9.62 0.59 -0.30
C SER A 30 8.38 0.71 0.60
N ALA A 31 8.32 -0.12 1.64
CA ALA A 31 7.15 -0.41 2.46
C ALA A 31 6.51 0.78 3.20
N SER A 32 6.95 2.02 2.95
CA SER A 32 6.51 3.23 3.66
C SER A 32 5.98 4.32 2.75
N LYS A 33 5.88 4.11 1.43
CA LYS A 33 5.38 5.14 0.51
C LYS A 33 3.98 5.65 0.89
N HIS A 34 3.18 4.81 1.54
CA HIS A 34 1.82 5.11 1.96
C HIS A 34 1.68 5.30 3.48
N GLY A 35 2.80 5.53 4.17
CA GLY A 35 2.84 5.78 5.61
C GLY A 35 3.08 4.54 6.47
N VAL A 36 3.24 4.81 7.78
CA VAL A 36 3.41 3.81 8.83
C VAL A 36 2.37 4.09 9.92
N PHE A 37 1.55 3.11 10.23
CA PHE A 37 0.40 3.23 11.12
C PHE A 37 0.65 2.48 12.43
N LYS A 38 0.09 2.98 13.52
CA LYS A 38 0.15 2.30 14.82
C LYS A 38 -0.90 1.20 14.94
N THR A 39 -2.04 1.37 14.27
CA THR A 39 -3.12 0.38 14.28
C THR A 39 -3.28 -0.29 12.92
N ARG A 40 -3.69 -1.56 12.94
CA ARG A 40 -3.97 -2.31 11.71
C ARG A 40 -5.18 -1.74 10.98
N THR A 41 -6.19 -1.28 11.72
CA THR A 41 -7.43 -0.74 11.18
C THR A 41 -7.17 0.47 10.29
N GLU A 42 -6.33 1.42 10.73
CA GLU A 42 -5.98 2.59 9.90
C GLU A 42 -5.25 2.19 8.62
N ALA A 43 -4.29 1.27 8.72
CA ALA A 43 -3.59 0.75 7.55
C ALA A 43 -4.53 0.02 6.58
N ASP A 44 -5.54 -0.68 7.10
CA ASP A 44 -6.52 -1.41 6.30
C ASP A 44 -7.44 -0.46 5.52
N VAL A 45 -7.91 0.62 6.16
CA VAL A 45 -8.70 1.68 5.51
C VAL A 45 -7.93 2.28 4.33
N VAL A 46 -6.66 2.64 4.55
CA VAL A 46 -5.79 3.18 3.49
C VAL A 46 -5.54 2.15 2.40
N CYS A 47 -5.26 0.90 2.77
CA CYS A 47 -5.05 -0.19 1.82
C CYS A 47 -6.31 -0.43 0.96
N SER A 48 -7.50 -0.38 1.55
CA SER A 48 -8.77 -0.54 0.85
C SER A 48 -9.05 0.61 -0.10
N HIS A 49 -8.80 1.85 0.34
CA HIS A 49 -8.90 3.04 -0.51
C HIS A 49 -8.00 2.92 -1.75
N LEU A 50 -6.71 2.62 -1.55
CA LEU A 50 -5.75 2.49 -2.65
C LEU A 50 -6.10 1.35 -3.61
N ASN A 51 -6.58 0.20 -3.11
CA ASN A 51 -7.05 -0.88 -3.98
C ASN A 51 -8.34 -0.53 -4.73
N SER A 52 -9.16 0.38 -4.20
CA SER A 52 -10.39 0.86 -4.86
C SER A 52 -10.10 1.93 -5.92
N GLU A 53 -9.06 2.75 -5.73
CA GLU A 53 -8.57 3.72 -6.73
C GLU A 53 -7.74 3.06 -7.84
N HIS A 54 -7.12 1.92 -7.53
CA HIS A 54 -6.40 1.10 -8.49
C HIS A 54 -7.08 -0.27 -8.67
N PRO A 55 -8.36 -0.32 -9.11
CA PRO A 55 -8.93 -1.58 -9.52
C PRO A 55 -8.06 -2.03 -10.69
N ARG A 56 -7.38 -3.18 -10.56
CA ARG A 56 -6.45 -3.66 -11.60
C ARG A 56 -7.18 -3.60 -12.94
N GLU A 57 -6.83 -2.61 -13.76
CA GLU A 57 -7.34 -2.48 -15.11
C GLU A 57 -6.93 -3.76 -15.82
N GLY A 58 -7.88 -4.68 -15.96
CA GLY A 58 -7.76 -5.81 -16.84
C GLY A 58 -7.78 -5.29 -18.27
N GLY A 59 -6.64 -4.77 -18.73
CA GLY A 59 -6.43 -4.39 -20.13
C GLY A 59 -6.74 -2.93 -20.49
N LYS A 60 -5.66 -2.18 -20.74
CA LYS A 60 -5.49 -1.01 -21.64
C LYS A 60 -6.02 0.38 -21.21
N ALA A 61 -5.03 1.30 -21.18
CA ALA A 61 -5.04 2.72 -21.59
C ALA A 61 -5.70 3.70 -20.60
N ARG A 62 -5.13 4.83 -20.16
CA ARG A 62 -4.13 5.82 -20.62
C ARG A 62 -3.59 6.55 -19.34
N ALA A 63 -2.58 7.41 -19.30
CA ALA A 63 -2.08 8.35 -20.29
C ALA A 63 -0.62 8.74 -20.00
N SER A 64 0.13 8.91 -21.08
CA SER A 64 1.36 9.67 -21.17
C SER A 64 1.21 11.03 -20.48
N LEU A 65 2.07 11.30 -19.49
CA LEU A 65 2.41 12.67 -19.13
C LEU A 65 3.68 13.03 -19.92
N SER A 66 3.46 13.58 -21.11
CA SER A 66 4.44 14.43 -21.76
C SER A 66 4.34 15.83 -21.13
N LEU A 67 5.46 16.36 -20.66
CA LEU A 67 5.74 17.79 -20.69
C LEU A 67 7.17 17.97 -21.22
#